data_AF-A0A7V4SBJ7-F1
#
_entry.id   AF-A0A7V4SBJ7-F1
#
_cell.length_a   1.000
_cell.length_b   1.000
_cell.length_c   1.000
_cell.angle_alpha   90.00
_cell.angle_beta   90.00
_cell.angle_gamma   90.00
#
_symmetry.space_group_name_H-M   'P 1'
#
loop_
_entity.id
_entity.type
_entity.pdbx_description
1 polymer ?
#
loop_
_entity_poly.entity_id
_entity_poly.type
_entity_poly.pdbx_seq_one_letter_code
_entity_poly.pdbx_strand_id
1 'polypeptide(L)'
;MTFEEIQKQIDQIKIPYIFKDEELFVPGKWNGRVYTIENIKNAWEFLKENPTFDDGGSRTALYLDHEDEKRGAQVYVGEVANIRFDENVGMIGDLVITDENTAKKILFQKLSGKKAFGISPAHEGEGNNIKIVNFSIVIHPAQGEKTMLSIDELMNFREKEEEMMEEKIDKIQEVLSQLSEKMEKMEKNYPYPAYGYPAYGYPEPKYPYGYPKIVIEDVDEAKNIIDQIRKIVDEIKEVTKENLSEVIEKIKTIAGIFSRYKLQAEEEEKKEEKKESDNSENKSEEKEGQNENKEEQQTEESKEEKIELSKLNPKERIEMIRNLIRKGETISLSYEDFSQLDARERLQIKLANLIQKK
;
A
#
# COMPACT_ATOMS: atom_id res chain seq x y z
N MET A 1 -6.46 -7.19 12.52
CA MET A 1 -7.36 -8.11 11.81
C MET A 1 -8.19 -8.87 12.83
N THR A 2 -9.47 -9.13 12.55
CA THR A 2 -10.38 -9.92 13.40
C THR A 2 -10.16 -11.42 13.21
N PHE A 3 -10.66 -12.25 14.13
CA PHE A 3 -10.52 -13.71 14.02
C PHE A 3 -11.25 -14.26 12.78
N GLU A 4 -12.43 -13.73 12.46
CA GLU A 4 -13.22 -14.12 11.29
C GLU A 4 -12.52 -13.76 9.96
N GLU A 5 -11.82 -12.64 9.89
CA GLU A 5 -10.99 -12.26 8.73
C GLU A 5 -9.77 -13.18 8.57
N ILE A 6 -9.10 -13.54 9.67
CA ILE A 6 -7.99 -14.49 9.68
C ILE A 6 -8.46 -15.87 9.22
N GLN A 7 -9.57 -16.38 9.79
CA GLN A 7 -10.14 -17.67 9.42
C GLN A 7 -10.54 -17.71 7.94
N LYS A 8 -11.15 -16.63 7.41
CA LYS A 8 -11.50 -16.51 5.99
C LYS A 8 -10.30 -16.60 5.05
N GLN A 9 -9.12 -16.12 5.44
CA GLN A 9 -7.90 -16.29 4.64
C GLN A 9 -7.31 -17.71 4.76
N ILE A 10 -7.35 -18.30 5.96
CA ILE A 10 -6.94 -19.68 6.22
C ILE A 10 -7.78 -20.68 5.41
N ASP A 11 -9.09 -20.44 5.28
CA ASP A 11 -10.01 -21.25 4.48
C ASP A 11 -9.82 -21.07 2.95
N GLN A 12 -9.02 -20.09 2.52
CA GLN A 12 -8.69 -19.81 1.12
C GLN A 12 -7.32 -20.34 0.69
N ILE A 13 -6.54 -20.94 1.61
CA ILE A 13 -5.25 -21.57 1.29
C ILE A 13 -5.42 -22.63 0.19
N LYS A 14 -4.52 -22.58 -0.78
CA LYS A 14 -4.29 -23.62 -1.79
C LYS A 14 -2.85 -24.07 -1.69
N ILE A 15 -2.61 -25.32 -2.08
CA ILE A 15 -1.32 -25.99 -1.95
C ILE A 15 -0.71 -26.24 -3.34
N PRO A 16 0.60 -25.98 -3.56
CA PRO A 16 1.56 -25.43 -2.59
C PRO A 16 1.26 -23.97 -2.22
N TYR A 17 1.44 -23.64 -0.93
CA TYR A 17 1.34 -22.27 -0.43
C TYR A 17 2.74 -21.70 -0.23
N ILE A 18 3.01 -20.52 -0.77
CA ILE A 18 4.34 -19.90 -0.74
C ILE A 18 4.34 -18.74 0.25
N PHE A 19 5.13 -18.88 1.32
CA PHE A 19 5.56 -17.74 2.13
C PHE A 19 6.88 -17.23 1.53
N LYS A 20 7.02 -15.91 1.38
CA LYS A 20 8.14 -15.32 0.64
C LYS A 20 9.12 -14.63 1.56
N ASP A 21 10.37 -14.58 1.10
CA ASP A 21 11.38 -13.66 1.64
C ASP A 21 11.65 -13.87 3.14
N GLU A 22 11.53 -15.11 3.63
CA GLU A 22 11.62 -15.48 5.04
C GLU A 22 13.10 -15.63 5.49
N GLU A 23 13.43 -15.18 6.71
CA GLU A 23 14.77 -15.36 7.29
C GLU A 23 15.06 -16.84 7.57
N LEU A 24 16.11 -17.39 6.94
CA LEU A 24 16.53 -18.79 7.09
C LEU A 24 17.73 -18.92 8.04
N PHE A 25 18.76 -18.09 7.83
CA PHE A 25 20.03 -18.19 8.58
C PHE A 25 20.63 -16.79 8.75
N VAL A 26 20.49 -16.20 9.94
CA VAL A 26 20.96 -14.83 10.26
C VAL A 26 22.19 -14.81 11.19
N PRO A 27 22.95 -13.71 11.32
CA PRO A 27 24.03 -13.62 12.30
C PRO A 27 23.53 -13.69 13.75
N GLY A 28 24.27 -14.37 14.64
CA GLY A 28 23.90 -14.47 16.05
C GLY A 28 24.73 -15.43 16.90
N LYS A 29 24.28 -15.67 18.15
CA LYS A 29 24.88 -16.66 19.06
C LYS A 29 23.83 -17.68 19.50
N TRP A 30 23.99 -18.93 19.10
CA TRP A 30 22.98 -19.98 19.23
C TRP A 30 23.61 -21.27 19.77
N ASN A 31 22.95 -21.95 20.71
CA ASN A 31 23.47 -23.17 21.35
C ASN A 31 24.94 -23.04 21.82
N GLY A 32 25.33 -21.84 22.26
CA GLY A 32 26.68 -21.49 22.69
C GLY A 32 27.65 -21.04 21.57
N ARG A 33 27.44 -21.47 20.32
CA ARG A 33 28.25 -21.12 19.14
C ARG A 33 27.91 -19.72 18.61
N VAL A 34 28.86 -19.07 17.93
CA VAL A 34 28.67 -17.77 17.26
C VAL A 34 28.72 -17.96 15.75
N TYR A 35 27.76 -17.37 15.04
CA TYR A 35 27.62 -17.40 13.60
C TYR A 35 27.72 -15.97 13.06
N THR A 36 28.80 -15.70 12.33
CA THR A 36 29.03 -14.43 11.63
C THR A 36 28.38 -14.47 10.25
N ILE A 37 28.15 -13.29 9.67
CA ILE A 37 27.64 -13.14 8.30
C ILE A 37 28.49 -13.90 7.26
N GLU A 38 29.80 -13.99 7.47
CA GLU A 38 30.73 -14.76 6.63
C GLU A 38 30.52 -16.28 6.78
N ASN A 39 30.30 -16.78 8.00
CA ASN A 39 30.01 -18.22 8.21
C ASN A 39 28.74 -18.64 7.46
N ILE A 40 27.76 -17.74 7.39
CA ILE A 40 26.47 -17.92 6.72
C ILE A 40 26.63 -17.89 5.20
N LYS A 41 27.45 -16.97 4.70
CA LYS A 41 27.81 -16.89 3.27
C LYS A 41 28.42 -18.19 2.77
N ASN A 42 29.41 -18.72 3.48
CA ASN A 42 30.04 -20.01 3.15
C ASN A 42 29.02 -21.16 3.18
N ALA A 43 28.07 -21.15 4.14
CA ALA A 43 27.00 -22.14 4.20
C ALA A 43 26.00 -22.04 3.03
N TRP A 44 25.68 -20.82 2.57
CA TRP A 44 24.86 -20.56 1.39
C TRP A 44 25.58 -20.97 0.09
N GLU A 45 26.86 -20.64 -0.06
CA GLU A 45 27.68 -21.02 -1.22
C GLU A 45 27.78 -22.55 -1.31
N PHE A 46 28.05 -23.25 -0.19
CA PHE A 46 28.01 -24.71 -0.14
C PHE A 46 26.63 -25.29 -0.54
N LEU A 47 25.53 -24.75 0.00
CA LEU A 47 24.17 -25.22 -0.31
C LEU A 47 23.81 -25.03 -1.78
N LYS A 48 24.23 -23.92 -2.37
CA LYS A 48 24.03 -23.57 -3.78
C LYS A 48 24.80 -24.49 -4.73
N GLU A 49 26.01 -24.90 -4.35
CA GLU A 49 26.83 -25.86 -5.13
C GLU A 49 26.41 -27.32 -4.93
N ASN A 50 25.85 -27.66 -3.76
CA ASN A 50 25.55 -29.02 -3.34
C ASN A 50 24.08 -29.20 -2.90
N PRO A 51 23.06 -28.81 -3.69
CA PRO A 51 21.67 -28.75 -3.25
C PRO A 51 21.05 -30.11 -2.92
N THR A 52 21.68 -31.21 -3.33
CA THR A 52 21.26 -32.59 -3.04
C THR A 52 22.29 -33.36 -2.23
N PHE A 53 21.86 -34.47 -1.64
CA PHE A 53 22.72 -35.50 -1.03
C PHE A 53 23.10 -36.58 -2.06
N ASP A 54 24.13 -37.37 -1.75
CA ASP A 54 24.61 -38.46 -2.60
C ASP A 54 23.60 -39.61 -2.75
N ASP A 55 22.63 -39.72 -1.84
CA ASP A 55 21.52 -40.68 -1.89
C ASP A 55 20.29 -40.18 -2.67
N GLY A 56 20.32 -38.93 -3.15
CA GLY A 56 19.23 -38.28 -3.87
C GLY A 56 18.26 -37.46 -3.01
N GLY A 57 18.48 -37.34 -1.69
CA GLY A 57 17.74 -36.38 -0.86
C GLY A 57 18.01 -34.92 -1.26
N SER A 58 17.13 -33.99 -0.87
CA SER A 58 17.36 -32.54 -1.07
C SER A 58 17.75 -31.84 0.24
N ARG A 59 18.73 -30.92 0.17
CA ARG A 59 19.08 -30.01 1.27
C ARG A 59 18.14 -28.81 1.40
N THR A 60 17.30 -28.57 0.39
CA THR A 60 16.21 -27.57 0.46
C THR A 60 14.96 -28.12 1.15
N ALA A 61 14.89 -29.41 1.46
CA ALA A 61 13.71 -30.02 2.07
C ALA A 61 13.39 -29.42 3.45
N LEU A 62 12.10 -29.21 3.70
CA LEU A 62 11.56 -28.55 4.88
C LEU A 62 10.70 -29.52 5.70
N TYR A 63 11.03 -29.67 6.97
CA TYR A 63 10.42 -30.65 7.88
C TYR A 63 9.74 -29.98 9.10
N LEU A 64 8.88 -30.73 9.80
CA LEU A 64 8.38 -30.34 11.13
C LEU A 64 9.25 -30.91 12.24
N ASP A 65 9.73 -30.01 13.10
CA ASP A 65 10.69 -30.28 14.17
C ASP A 65 12.05 -30.83 13.66
N HIS A 66 13.06 -30.85 14.52
CA HIS A 66 14.30 -31.59 14.23
C HIS A 66 14.15 -33.07 14.64
N GLU A 67 14.94 -33.96 14.04
CA GLU A 67 14.90 -35.38 14.39
C GLU A 67 15.53 -35.66 15.75
N ASP A 68 14.70 -35.74 16.79
CA ASP A 68 15.06 -36.35 18.07
C ASP A 68 15.17 -37.88 17.89
N GLU A 69 16.26 -38.49 18.35
CA GLU A 69 16.58 -39.93 18.19
C GLU A 69 15.46 -40.87 18.70
N LYS A 70 14.57 -40.34 19.54
CA LYS A 70 13.41 -41.04 20.14
C LYS A 70 12.14 -41.00 19.29
N ARG A 71 12.08 -40.15 18.26
CA ARG A 71 10.89 -39.94 17.41
C ARG A 71 11.03 -40.57 16.02
N GLY A 72 12.24 -40.62 15.47
CA GLY A 72 12.63 -41.51 14.36
C GLY A 72 11.89 -41.34 13.04
N ALA A 73 11.27 -40.17 12.80
CA ALA A 73 10.72 -39.78 11.51
C ALA A 73 10.56 -38.25 11.45
N GLN A 74 11.27 -37.61 10.52
CA GLN A 74 11.02 -36.22 10.15
C GLN A 74 9.76 -36.14 9.28
N VAL A 75 8.81 -35.26 9.62
CA VAL A 75 7.60 -35.06 8.80
C VAL A 75 7.89 -34.01 7.74
N TYR A 76 8.11 -34.43 6.50
CA TYR A 76 8.27 -33.54 5.35
C TYR A 76 7.00 -32.71 5.12
N VAL A 77 7.15 -31.40 4.95
CA VAL A 77 6.04 -30.45 4.76
C VAL A 77 6.24 -29.46 3.62
N GLY A 78 7.38 -29.48 2.93
CA GLY A 78 7.64 -28.62 1.78
C GLY A 78 9.12 -28.51 1.45
N GLU A 79 9.48 -27.45 0.75
CA GLU A 79 10.88 -27.10 0.45
C GLU A 79 11.13 -25.59 0.60
N VAL A 80 12.40 -25.20 0.62
CA VAL A 80 12.86 -23.82 0.60
C VAL A 80 13.40 -23.48 -0.79
N ALA A 81 12.69 -22.62 -1.52
CA ALA A 81 13.02 -22.18 -2.86
C ALA A 81 13.70 -20.79 -2.87
N ASN A 82 14.22 -20.38 -4.03
CA ASN A 82 14.73 -19.02 -4.28
C ASN A 82 15.79 -18.52 -3.26
N ILE A 83 16.57 -19.45 -2.69
CA ILE A 83 17.50 -19.17 -1.59
C ILE A 83 18.61 -18.22 -2.04
N ARG A 84 18.69 -17.08 -1.37
CA ARG A 84 19.63 -15.99 -1.62
C ARG A 84 20.35 -15.56 -0.35
N PHE A 85 21.39 -14.76 -0.53
CA PHE A 85 22.18 -14.18 0.54
C PHE A 85 22.12 -12.65 0.48
N ASP A 86 21.91 -12.02 1.62
CA ASP A 86 21.93 -10.58 1.85
C ASP A 86 22.98 -10.25 2.91
N GLU A 87 23.79 -9.21 2.69
CA GLU A 87 24.94 -8.91 3.57
C GLU A 87 24.55 -8.29 4.92
N ASN A 88 23.30 -7.86 5.10
CA ASN A 88 22.76 -7.27 6.33
C ASN A 88 21.97 -8.29 7.15
N VAL A 89 21.23 -9.17 6.46
CA VAL A 89 20.31 -10.16 7.06
C VAL A 89 20.95 -11.54 7.18
N GLY A 90 21.62 -12.04 6.14
CA GLY A 90 22.08 -13.43 6.01
C GLY A 90 21.34 -14.19 4.90
N MET A 91 20.99 -15.45 5.14
CA MET A 91 20.31 -16.31 4.17
C MET A 91 18.79 -16.12 4.24
N ILE A 92 18.17 -15.86 3.08
CA ILE A 92 16.72 -15.59 2.90
C ILE A 92 16.18 -16.53 1.81
N GLY A 93 14.92 -16.96 1.89
CA GLY A 93 14.27 -17.72 0.82
C GLY A 93 12.76 -17.85 0.94
N ASP A 94 12.14 -18.52 -0.04
CA ASP A 94 10.70 -18.75 -0.11
C ASP A 94 10.35 -20.13 0.45
N LEU A 95 9.42 -20.21 1.41
CA LEU A 95 8.94 -21.49 1.95
C LEU A 95 7.76 -22.00 1.11
N VAL A 96 7.99 -23.05 0.34
CA VAL A 96 7.01 -23.71 -0.52
C VAL A 96 6.36 -24.86 0.26
N ILE A 97 5.27 -24.55 0.98
CA ILE A 97 4.62 -25.50 1.88
C ILE A 97 3.64 -26.40 1.12
N THR A 98 3.85 -27.72 1.23
CA THR A 98 3.00 -28.77 0.64
C THR A 98 2.03 -29.42 1.63
N ASP A 99 2.18 -29.24 2.95
CA ASP A 99 1.16 -29.64 3.94
C ASP A 99 0.18 -28.50 4.28
N GLU A 100 -1.11 -28.75 4.07
CA GLU A 100 -2.19 -27.81 4.33
C GLU A 100 -2.26 -27.39 5.81
N ASN A 101 -2.03 -28.32 6.75
CA ASN A 101 -2.14 -28.02 8.18
C ASN A 101 -1.01 -27.09 8.65
N THR A 102 0.19 -27.28 8.11
CA THR A 102 1.37 -26.45 8.36
C THR A 102 1.21 -25.07 7.72
N ALA A 103 0.76 -24.99 6.46
CA ALA A 103 0.45 -23.71 5.81
C ALA A 103 -0.59 -22.91 6.61
N LYS A 104 -1.67 -23.57 7.07
CA LYS A 104 -2.71 -22.96 7.91
C LYS A 104 -2.18 -22.44 9.25
N LYS A 105 -1.27 -23.18 9.92
CA LYS A 105 -0.62 -22.76 11.16
C LYS A 105 0.31 -21.56 10.97
N ILE A 106 1.14 -21.56 9.92
CA ILE A 106 2.06 -20.45 9.62
C ILE A 106 1.27 -19.19 9.25
N LEU A 107 0.24 -19.30 8.40
CA LEU A 107 -0.60 -18.16 8.05
C LEU A 107 -1.36 -17.61 9.26
N PHE A 108 -1.92 -18.48 10.12
CA PHE A 108 -2.52 -18.05 11.39
C PHE A 108 -1.52 -17.31 12.28
N GLN A 109 -0.29 -17.82 12.39
CA GLN A 109 0.76 -17.19 13.19
C GLN A 109 1.06 -15.78 12.67
N LYS A 110 1.41 -15.65 11.39
CA LYS A 110 1.71 -14.39 10.73
C LYS A 110 0.56 -13.39 10.90
N LEU A 111 -0.66 -13.75 10.47
CA LEU A 111 -1.82 -12.85 10.53
C LEU A 111 -2.28 -12.48 11.96
N SER A 112 -1.90 -13.25 12.99
CA SER A 112 -2.23 -12.96 14.39
C SER A 112 -1.11 -12.28 15.18
N GLY A 113 0.05 -12.00 14.57
CA GLY A 113 1.20 -11.37 15.23
C GLY A 113 1.84 -12.24 16.33
N LYS A 114 1.59 -13.56 16.32
CA LYS A 114 2.15 -14.48 17.32
C LYS A 114 3.53 -14.97 16.85
N LYS A 115 4.37 -15.38 17.80
CA LYS A 115 5.66 -16.04 17.54
C LYS A 115 5.66 -17.40 18.23
N ALA A 116 5.26 -18.44 17.49
CA ALA A 116 5.07 -19.80 18.02
C ALA A 116 5.89 -20.87 17.27
N PHE A 117 6.31 -20.58 16.04
CA PHE A 117 7.19 -21.37 15.20
C PHE A 117 8.16 -20.46 14.45
N GLY A 118 9.38 -20.95 14.22
CA GLY A 118 10.37 -20.31 13.37
C GLY A 118 11.11 -21.32 12.51
N ILE A 119 11.92 -20.82 11.57
CA ILE A 119 12.81 -21.64 10.76
C ILE A 119 14.09 -21.90 11.55
N SER A 120 14.62 -23.12 11.40
CA SER A 120 15.94 -23.51 11.87
C SER A 120 16.60 -24.43 10.83
N PRO A 121 17.75 -24.04 10.25
CA PRO A 121 18.53 -24.93 9.43
C PRO A 121 19.23 -25.95 10.32
N ALA A 122 19.14 -27.24 10.00
CA ALA A 122 20.08 -28.22 10.53
C ALA A 122 21.39 -28.07 9.74
N HIS A 123 22.53 -28.16 10.43
CA HIS A 123 23.82 -28.04 9.77
C HIS A 123 24.91 -28.85 10.47
N GLU A 124 25.88 -29.30 9.68
CA GLU A 124 27.13 -29.88 10.13
C GLU A 124 28.23 -28.82 10.18
N GLY A 125 29.35 -29.13 10.83
CA GLY A 125 30.53 -28.28 10.90
C GLY A 125 30.41 -27.07 11.84
N GLU A 126 31.49 -26.29 11.88
CA GLU A 126 31.64 -25.07 12.69
C GLU A 126 32.48 -24.02 11.94
N GLY A 127 32.35 -22.75 12.31
CA GLY A 127 33.11 -21.65 11.70
C GLY A 127 32.77 -21.47 10.22
N ASN A 128 33.79 -21.43 9.35
CA ASN A 128 33.58 -21.29 7.90
C ASN A 128 33.22 -22.63 7.22
N ASN A 129 33.31 -23.76 7.91
CA ASN A 129 33.06 -25.10 7.34
C ASN A 129 31.62 -25.59 7.60
N ILE A 130 30.65 -24.67 7.69
CA ILE A 130 29.25 -25.01 7.93
C ILE A 130 28.63 -25.58 6.66
N LYS A 131 27.94 -26.71 6.80
CA LYS A 131 27.21 -27.38 5.72
C LYS A 131 25.76 -27.55 6.11
N ILE A 132 24.84 -26.89 5.38
CA ILE A 132 23.41 -27.09 5.57
C ILE A 132 23.06 -28.55 5.28
N VAL A 133 22.24 -29.14 6.13
CA VAL A 133 21.69 -30.50 5.99
C VAL A 133 20.28 -30.38 5.42
N ASN A 134 19.37 -29.74 6.16
CA ASN A 134 18.00 -29.45 5.73
C ASN A 134 17.47 -28.22 6.49
N PHE A 135 16.19 -27.90 6.32
CA PHE A 135 15.49 -26.89 7.11
C PHE A 135 14.34 -27.50 7.89
N SER A 136 14.07 -26.94 9.08
CA SER A 136 12.98 -27.39 9.96
C SER A 136 12.16 -26.21 10.48
N ILE A 137 10.83 -26.38 10.51
CA ILE A 137 9.91 -25.50 11.24
C ILE A 137 9.84 -26.01 12.68
N VAL A 138 10.31 -25.19 13.62
CA VAL A 138 10.51 -25.55 15.04
C VAL A 138 9.80 -24.57 15.96
N ILE A 139 9.31 -25.05 17.11
CA ILE A 139 8.60 -24.22 18.10
C ILE A 139 9.54 -23.19 18.75
N HIS A 140 10.79 -23.59 18.95
CA HIS A 140 11.84 -22.77 19.56
C HIS A 140 13.10 -22.82 18.68
N PRO A 141 13.19 -21.96 17.65
CA PRO A 141 14.41 -21.87 16.85
C PRO A 141 15.58 -21.47 17.75
N ALA A 142 16.70 -22.18 17.62
CA ALA A 142 17.95 -21.85 18.33
C ALA A 142 18.44 -20.42 18.03
N GLN A 143 17.92 -19.84 16.93
CA GLN A 143 18.23 -18.53 16.40
C GLN A 143 17.56 -17.37 17.16
N GLY A 144 16.55 -17.67 18.00
CA GLY A 144 15.78 -16.67 18.74
C GLY A 144 14.61 -16.09 17.94
N GLU A 145 14.13 -14.92 18.34
CA GLU A 145 12.89 -14.32 17.79
C GLU A 145 12.97 -13.82 16.34
N LYS A 146 14.18 -13.77 15.74
CA LYS A 146 14.41 -13.31 14.37
C LYS A 146 13.77 -14.24 13.34
N THR A 147 14.21 -15.50 13.26
CA THR A 147 13.63 -16.49 12.34
C THR A 147 12.25 -17.01 12.76
N MET A 148 11.56 -16.37 13.72
CA MET A 148 10.16 -16.64 14.00
C MET A 148 9.28 -16.09 12.88
N LEU A 149 8.40 -16.95 12.35
CA LEU A 149 7.54 -16.66 11.19
C LEU A 149 6.47 -15.61 11.55
N SER A 150 6.86 -14.35 11.57
CA SER A 150 6.05 -13.22 12.03
C SER A 150 5.74 -12.24 10.87
N ILE A 151 5.03 -11.16 11.18
CA ILE A 151 4.74 -10.06 10.25
C ILE A 151 5.54 -8.80 10.61
N ASP A 152 6.11 -8.73 11.82
CA ASP A 152 6.74 -7.54 12.41
C ASP A 152 7.80 -6.91 11.49
N GLU A 153 8.64 -7.71 10.83
CA GLU A 153 9.71 -7.20 9.95
C GLU A 153 9.19 -6.77 8.57
N LEU A 154 8.12 -7.41 8.07
CA LEU A 154 7.40 -6.94 6.87
C LEU A 154 6.62 -5.64 7.14
N MET A 155 6.08 -5.46 8.35
CA MET A 155 5.50 -4.17 8.76
C MET A 155 6.58 -3.10 8.91
N ASN A 156 7.69 -3.38 9.62
CA ASN A 156 8.79 -2.42 9.76
C ASN A 156 9.43 -2.02 8.42
N PHE A 157 9.45 -2.91 7.42
CA PHE A 157 9.91 -2.56 6.08
C PHE A 157 8.89 -1.67 5.36
N ARG A 158 7.61 -2.03 5.41
CA ARG A 158 6.51 -1.28 4.79
C ARG A 158 6.28 0.09 5.43
N GLU A 159 6.34 0.20 6.76
CA GLU A 159 6.27 1.46 7.51
C GLU A 159 7.42 2.38 7.12
N LYS A 160 8.62 1.84 6.83
CA LYS A 160 9.75 2.64 6.28
C LYS A 160 9.58 3.01 4.82
N GLU A 161 8.99 2.15 3.99
CA GLU A 161 8.63 2.52 2.60
C GLU A 161 7.54 3.61 2.59
N GLU A 162 6.58 3.54 3.51
CA GLU A 162 5.52 4.54 3.70
C GLU A 162 6.11 5.86 4.28
N GLU A 163 6.98 5.82 5.29
CA GLU A 163 7.73 6.98 5.82
C GLU A 163 8.62 7.64 4.74
N MET A 164 9.34 6.83 3.94
CA MET A 164 10.11 7.34 2.79
C MET A 164 9.23 7.88 1.65
N MET A 165 7.99 7.40 1.51
CA MET A 165 7.03 7.98 0.56
C MET A 165 6.43 9.29 1.09
N GLU A 166 6.12 9.40 2.37
CA GLU A 166 5.69 10.65 3.00
C GLU A 166 6.79 11.72 2.90
N GLU A 167 8.04 11.41 3.24
CA GLU A 167 9.17 12.35 3.10
C GLU A 167 9.40 12.80 1.64
N LYS A 168 9.08 11.96 0.65
CA LYS A 168 9.10 12.33 -0.78
C LYS A 168 7.88 13.15 -1.19
N ILE A 169 6.70 12.86 -0.65
CA ILE A 169 5.45 13.60 -0.91
C ILE A 169 5.54 15.02 -0.35
N ASP A 170 6.09 15.20 0.85
CA ASP A 170 6.28 16.52 1.45
C ASP A 170 7.26 17.39 0.64
N LYS A 171 8.34 16.79 0.12
CA LYS A 171 9.26 17.48 -0.82
C LYS A 171 8.54 17.90 -2.12
N ILE A 172 7.61 17.10 -2.64
CA ILE A 172 6.77 17.51 -3.78
C ILE A 172 5.84 18.67 -3.39
N GLN A 173 5.22 18.63 -2.20
CA GLN A 173 4.36 19.72 -1.72
C GLN A 173 5.14 21.03 -1.53
N GLU A 174 6.35 20.98 -0.98
CA GLU A 174 7.23 22.14 -0.83
C GLU A 174 7.57 22.76 -2.20
N VAL A 175 8.03 21.96 -3.15
CA VAL A 175 8.41 22.43 -4.50
C VAL A 175 7.20 22.96 -5.27
N LEU A 176 6.00 22.37 -5.10
CA LEU A 176 4.75 22.91 -5.66
C LEU A 176 4.34 24.24 -5.01
N SER A 177 4.56 24.41 -3.71
CA SER A 177 4.32 25.69 -3.02
C SER A 177 5.25 26.79 -3.53
N GLN A 178 6.55 26.49 -3.67
CA GLN A 178 7.54 27.40 -4.27
C GLN A 178 7.17 27.79 -5.71
N LEU A 179 6.64 26.85 -6.52
CA LEU A 179 6.13 27.13 -7.86
C LEU A 179 4.90 28.04 -7.84
N SER A 180 3.95 27.78 -6.93
CA SER A 180 2.72 28.56 -6.78
C SER A 180 3.02 30.00 -6.36
N GLU A 181 3.94 30.20 -5.41
CA GLU A 181 4.41 31.53 -5.01
C GLU A 181 5.05 32.31 -6.17
N LYS A 182 5.83 31.63 -7.03
CA LYS A 182 6.41 32.26 -8.22
C LYS A 182 5.33 32.59 -9.27
N MET A 183 4.33 31.73 -9.44
CA MET A 183 3.19 32.02 -10.33
C MET A 183 2.35 33.21 -9.85
N GLU A 184 2.06 33.33 -8.54
CA GLU A 184 1.35 34.50 -7.99
C GLU A 184 2.18 35.77 -8.17
N LYS A 185 3.50 35.72 -7.94
CA LYS A 185 4.40 36.86 -8.17
C LYS A 185 4.45 37.25 -9.65
N MET A 186 4.43 36.29 -10.57
CA MET A 186 4.31 36.57 -12.01
C MET A 186 2.95 37.20 -12.34
N GLU A 187 1.82 36.62 -11.92
CA GLU A 187 0.49 37.18 -12.18
C GLU A 187 0.31 38.60 -11.60
N LYS A 188 0.96 38.89 -10.47
CA LYS A 188 0.93 40.21 -9.81
C LYS A 188 1.84 41.26 -10.46
N ASN A 189 2.98 40.84 -11.02
CA ASN A 189 3.94 41.73 -11.71
C ASN A 189 3.60 41.92 -13.19
N TYR A 190 2.99 40.90 -13.79
CA TYR A 190 2.50 40.85 -15.16
C TYR A 190 0.97 40.66 -15.17
N PRO A 191 0.19 41.55 -14.52
CA PRO A 191 -1.26 41.42 -14.46
C PRO A 191 -1.82 41.41 -15.87
N TYR A 192 -2.55 40.34 -16.20
CA TYR A 192 -3.19 40.20 -17.51
C TYR A 192 -3.98 41.48 -17.79
N PRO A 193 -3.72 42.21 -18.89
CA PRO A 193 -4.43 43.44 -19.16
C PRO A 193 -5.90 43.09 -19.30
N ALA A 194 -6.72 43.53 -18.35
CA ALA A 194 -8.14 43.29 -18.36
C ALA A 194 -8.71 43.92 -19.64
N TYR A 195 -9.03 43.08 -20.64
CA TYR A 195 -9.54 43.47 -21.94
C TYR A 195 -10.99 43.97 -21.82
N GLY A 196 -11.17 45.07 -21.08
CA GLY A 196 -12.32 45.94 -21.18
C GLY A 196 -12.33 46.56 -22.56
N TYR A 197 -12.90 45.82 -23.53
CA TYR A 197 -13.19 46.34 -24.86
C TYR A 197 -13.88 47.70 -24.72
N PRO A 198 -13.30 48.80 -25.24
CA PRO A 198 -13.94 50.10 -25.14
C PRO A 198 -15.24 50.05 -25.92
N ALA A 199 -16.36 50.26 -25.24
CA ALA A 199 -17.70 50.20 -25.83
C ALA A 199 -17.90 51.35 -26.84
N TYR A 200 -17.53 51.09 -28.10
CA TYR A 200 -17.75 51.87 -29.31
C TYR A 200 -17.42 53.38 -29.28
N GLY A 201 -16.38 53.76 -30.05
CA GLY A 201 -16.47 55.00 -30.84
C GLY A 201 -15.55 56.17 -30.48
N TYR A 202 -14.59 56.03 -29.57
CA TYR A 202 -13.54 57.05 -29.36
C TYR A 202 -12.25 56.70 -30.12
N PRO A 203 -11.50 57.71 -30.61
CA PRO A 203 -10.30 57.51 -31.43
C PRO A 203 -9.19 56.80 -30.66
N GLU A 204 -8.29 56.16 -31.42
CA GLU A 204 -7.20 55.32 -30.95
C GLU A 204 -6.56 55.80 -29.63
N PRO A 205 -6.72 55.06 -28.52
CA PRO A 205 -5.94 55.32 -27.34
C PRO A 205 -4.47 55.05 -27.70
N LYS A 206 -3.67 56.12 -27.77
CA LYS A 206 -2.20 56.04 -27.77
C LYS A 206 -1.73 55.53 -26.41
N TYR A 207 -1.94 54.24 -26.17
CA TYR A 207 -1.47 53.56 -24.98
C TYR A 207 0.07 53.50 -25.01
N PRO A 208 0.78 54.11 -24.04
CA PRO A 208 2.19 53.85 -23.82
C PRO A 208 2.36 52.51 -23.06
N TYR A 209 1.57 51.50 -23.43
CA TYR A 209 1.63 50.17 -22.85
C TYR A 209 2.74 49.40 -23.55
N GLY A 210 3.97 49.67 -23.12
CA GLY A 210 4.95 48.60 -23.11
C GLY A 210 4.40 47.51 -22.19
N TYR A 211 4.01 46.38 -22.77
CA TYR A 211 3.63 45.20 -21.98
C TYR A 211 4.78 44.91 -21.00
N PRO A 212 4.49 44.62 -19.73
CA PRO A 212 5.54 44.20 -18.81
C PRO A 212 6.16 42.93 -19.40
N LYS A 213 7.44 43.04 -19.80
CA LYS A 213 8.07 42.05 -20.66
C LYS A 213 8.49 40.86 -19.80
N ILE A 214 7.75 39.76 -19.90
CA ILE A 214 8.07 38.49 -19.22
C ILE A 214 9.53 38.17 -19.50
N VAL A 215 10.34 38.11 -18.46
CA VAL A 215 11.78 37.90 -18.61
C VAL A 215 12.02 36.41 -18.87
N ILE A 216 12.94 36.10 -19.79
CA ILE A 216 13.25 34.70 -20.14
C ILE A 216 13.75 33.93 -18.90
N GLU A 217 14.44 34.63 -18.00
CA GLU A 217 14.84 34.15 -16.67
C GLU A 217 13.66 33.62 -15.83
N ASP A 218 12.53 34.33 -15.75
CA ASP A 218 11.31 33.87 -15.03
C ASP A 218 10.81 32.52 -15.58
N VAL A 219 10.87 32.38 -16.91
CA VAL A 219 10.40 31.19 -17.65
C VAL A 219 11.37 30.01 -17.51
N ASP A 220 12.67 30.26 -17.48
CA ASP A 220 13.70 29.22 -17.31
C ASP A 220 13.80 28.74 -15.85
N GLU A 221 13.58 29.62 -14.87
CA GLU A 221 13.40 29.18 -13.47
C GLU A 221 12.18 28.28 -13.31
N ALA A 222 11.05 28.60 -13.96
CA ALA A 222 9.86 27.75 -13.93
C ALA A 222 10.09 26.37 -14.58
N LYS A 223 10.83 26.30 -15.69
CA LYS A 223 11.24 25.01 -16.30
C LYS A 223 12.09 24.18 -15.35
N ASN A 224 13.07 24.78 -14.69
CA ASN A 224 13.96 24.09 -13.73
C ASN A 224 13.16 23.46 -12.59
N ILE A 225 12.17 24.18 -12.03
CA ILE A 225 11.27 23.65 -11.00
C ILE A 225 10.41 22.48 -11.54
N ILE A 226 9.88 22.58 -12.76
CA ILE A 226 9.12 21.49 -13.40
C ILE A 226 10.00 20.24 -13.61
N ASP A 227 11.26 20.40 -13.99
CA ASP A 227 12.19 19.28 -14.19
C ASP A 227 12.66 18.65 -12.87
N GLN A 228 12.74 19.42 -11.78
CA GLN A 228 12.91 18.88 -10.43
C GLN A 228 11.69 18.03 -10.01
N ILE A 229 10.46 18.52 -10.22
CA ILE A 229 9.23 17.76 -9.95
C ILE A 229 9.22 16.45 -10.76
N ARG A 230 9.57 16.51 -12.06
CA ARG A 230 9.68 15.31 -12.92
C ARG A 230 10.66 14.29 -12.37
N LYS A 231 11.86 14.72 -11.96
CA LYS A 231 12.89 13.82 -11.41
C LYS A 231 12.42 13.12 -10.13
N ILE A 232 11.81 13.84 -9.19
CA ILE A 232 11.26 13.24 -7.95
C ILE A 232 10.14 12.25 -8.27
N VAL A 233 9.31 12.55 -9.27
CA VAL A 233 8.21 11.67 -9.72
C VAL A 233 8.74 10.41 -10.42
N ASP A 234 9.81 10.49 -11.19
CA ASP A 234 10.48 9.32 -11.75
C ASP A 234 11.15 8.46 -10.66
N GLU A 235 11.72 9.10 -9.62
CA GLU A 235 12.21 8.43 -8.38
C GLU A 235 11.10 7.85 -7.48
N ILE A 236 9.81 8.04 -7.83
CA ILE A 236 8.65 7.38 -7.19
C ILE A 236 8.13 6.25 -8.09
N LYS A 237 8.18 6.40 -9.43
CA LYS A 237 7.76 5.37 -10.40
C LYS A 237 8.51 4.04 -10.26
N GLU A 238 9.78 4.08 -9.87
CA GLU A 238 10.56 2.86 -9.63
C GLU A 238 10.17 2.15 -8.31
N VAL A 239 9.47 2.83 -7.39
CA VAL A 239 9.18 2.33 -6.03
C VAL A 239 7.77 1.73 -5.94
N THR A 240 6.71 2.41 -6.38
CA THR A 240 5.33 1.88 -6.28
C THR A 240 4.46 2.13 -7.51
N LYS A 241 3.58 1.15 -7.81
CA LYS A 241 2.67 1.20 -8.98
C LYS A 241 1.26 1.71 -8.69
N GLU A 242 0.78 1.64 -7.45
CA GLU A 242 -0.66 1.70 -7.18
C GLU A 242 -1.21 3.11 -6.85
N ASN A 243 -0.44 3.97 -6.17
CA ASN A 243 -0.83 5.37 -5.90
C ASN A 243 -0.42 6.36 -7.02
N LEU A 244 0.17 5.86 -8.11
CA LEU A 244 0.84 6.68 -9.13
C LEU A 244 -0.13 7.52 -10.00
N SER A 245 -1.38 7.09 -10.12
CA SER A 245 -2.36 7.64 -11.08
C SER A 245 -2.80 9.07 -10.74
N GLU A 246 -3.17 9.34 -9.49
CA GLU A 246 -3.68 10.65 -9.07
C GLU A 246 -2.59 11.74 -9.11
N VAL A 247 -1.36 11.38 -8.72
CA VAL A 247 -0.19 12.25 -8.81
C VAL A 247 0.11 12.61 -10.27
N ILE A 248 0.04 11.61 -11.17
CA ILE A 248 0.21 11.84 -12.61
C ILE A 248 -0.87 12.76 -13.19
N GLU A 249 -2.14 12.66 -12.80
CA GLU A 249 -3.19 13.59 -13.29
C GLU A 249 -2.99 15.03 -12.82
N LYS A 250 -2.55 15.24 -11.56
CA LYS A 250 -2.20 16.58 -11.06
C LYS A 250 -1.04 17.18 -11.86
N ILE A 251 0.00 16.39 -12.16
CA ILE A 251 1.14 16.82 -12.98
C ILE A 251 0.74 17.10 -14.44
N LYS A 252 -0.07 16.24 -15.06
CA LYS A 252 -0.63 16.47 -16.41
C LYS A 252 -1.40 17.79 -16.47
N THR A 253 -2.20 18.08 -15.46
CA THR A 253 -2.99 19.32 -15.36
C THR A 253 -2.08 20.55 -15.35
N ILE A 254 -1.04 20.55 -14.51
CA ILE A 254 -0.05 21.63 -14.42
C ILE A 254 0.74 21.77 -15.75
N ALA A 255 1.20 20.65 -16.31
CA ALA A 255 1.90 20.66 -17.60
C ALA A 255 1.02 21.20 -18.74
N GLY A 256 -0.26 20.84 -18.77
CA GLY A 256 -1.25 21.36 -19.73
C GLY A 256 -1.63 22.83 -19.53
N ILE A 257 -1.36 23.42 -18.36
CA ILE A 257 -1.40 24.87 -18.14
C ILE A 257 -0.15 25.50 -18.76
N PHE A 258 1.04 25.01 -18.45
CA PHE A 258 2.30 25.51 -19.02
C PHE A 258 2.38 25.40 -20.56
N SER A 259 1.86 24.32 -21.15
CA SER A 259 1.79 24.18 -22.61
C SER A 259 0.91 25.24 -23.26
N ARG A 260 -0.16 25.71 -22.60
CA ARG A 260 -1.01 26.79 -23.11
C ARG A 260 -0.29 28.14 -23.05
N TYR A 261 0.35 28.48 -21.93
CA TYR A 261 1.16 29.71 -21.85
C TYR A 261 2.30 29.71 -22.87
N LYS A 262 2.98 28.59 -23.07
CA LYS A 262 4.02 28.47 -24.11
C LYS A 262 3.44 28.66 -25.52
N LEU A 263 2.30 28.04 -25.83
CA LEU A 263 1.64 28.22 -27.13
C LEU A 263 1.15 29.66 -27.34
N GLN A 264 0.71 30.35 -26.29
CA GLN A 264 0.36 31.78 -26.37
C GLN A 264 1.57 32.65 -26.71
N ALA A 265 2.72 32.44 -26.03
CA ALA A 265 3.95 33.17 -26.34
C ALA A 265 4.45 32.89 -27.77
N GLU A 266 4.49 31.63 -28.19
CA GLU A 266 4.85 31.26 -29.58
C GLU A 266 3.83 31.78 -30.62
N GLU A 267 2.55 31.90 -30.26
CA GLU A 267 1.54 32.53 -31.11
C GLU A 267 1.70 34.05 -31.17
N GLU A 268 2.18 34.71 -30.11
CA GLU A 268 2.43 36.15 -30.12
C GLU A 268 3.62 36.50 -31.01
N GLU A 269 4.73 35.75 -30.94
CA GLU A 269 5.84 35.86 -31.90
C GLU A 269 5.35 35.68 -33.35
N LYS A 270 4.60 34.60 -33.63
CA LYS A 270 4.04 34.33 -34.98
C LYS A 270 2.95 35.33 -35.40
N LYS A 271 2.31 36.04 -34.46
CA LYS A 271 1.39 37.15 -34.75
C LYS A 271 2.12 38.46 -34.99
N GLU A 272 3.35 38.64 -34.53
CA GLU A 272 4.21 39.73 -35.02
C GLU A 272 4.65 39.45 -36.46
N GLU A 273 5.11 38.24 -36.77
CA GLU A 273 5.43 37.82 -38.15
C GLU A 273 4.22 37.98 -39.11
N LYS A 274 3.02 37.56 -38.71
CA LYS A 274 1.80 37.69 -39.53
C LYS A 274 1.18 39.10 -39.60
N LYS A 275 1.55 40.02 -38.70
CA LYS A 275 1.07 41.42 -38.77
C LYS A 275 1.71 42.20 -39.92
N GLU A 276 2.78 41.69 -40.53
CA GLU A 276 3.27 42.21 -41.82
C GLU A 276 2.47 41.71 -43.03
N SER A 277 1.72 40.60 -42.93
CA SER A 277 1.13 39.91 -44.10
C SER A 277 -0.38 40.10 -44.30
N ASP A 278 -1.21 39.91 -43.25
CA ASP A 278 -2.66 39.71 -43.43
C ASP A 278 -3.49 40.81 -42.72
N ASN A 279 -3.95 41.81 -43.49
CA ASN A 279 -4.74 42.95 -42.99
C ASN A 279 -6.12 43.04 -43.68
N SER A 280 -6.98 42.02 -43.51
CA SER A 280 -8.33 42.00 -44.11
C SER A 280 -9.35 41.10 -43.39
N GLU A 281 -10.60 41.61 -43.30
CA GLU A 281 -11.90 40.89 -43.11
C GLU A 281 -12.34 40.34 -41.72
N ASN A 282 -12.94 41.26 -40.93
CA ASN A 282 -14.31 41.20 -40.33
C ASN A 282 -14.87 39.95 -39.57
N LYS A 283 -15.30 40.21 -38.30
CA LYS A 283 -16.61 39.89 -37.64
C LYS A 283 -17.13 38.41 -37.55
N SER A 284 -17.75 37.92 -36.46
CA SER A 284 -18.15 38.45 -35.11
C SER A 284 -18.77 37.32 -34.22
N GLU A 285 -19.53 37.41 -33.10
CA GLU A 285 -20.22 38.53 -32.37
C GLU A 285 -20.48 38.32 -30.83
N GLU A 286 -21.31 37.35 -30.38
CA GLU A 286 -21.99 37.30 -29.03
C GLU A 286 -22.34 35.83 -28.56
N LYS A 287 -22.67 35.43 -27.30
CA LYS A 287 -22.79 36.07 -25.95
C LYS A 287 -22.81 35.06 -24.76
N GLU A 288 -22.51 35.60 -23.56
CA GLU A 288 -22.97 35.34 -22.16
C GLU A 288 -23.74 34.06 -21.69
N GLY A 289 -23.52 33.65 -20.42
CA GLY A 289 -24.49 32.87 -19.61
C GLY A 289 -23.94 32.13 -18.36
N GLN A 290 -24.46 32.43 -17.16
CA GLN A 290 -24.14 31.74 -15.87
C GLN A 290 -25.36 30.99 -15.32
N ASN A 291 -25.21 29.93 -14.50
CA ASN A 291 -25.18 30.03 -13.02
C ASN A 291 -25.33 28.65 -12.30
N GLU A 292 -25.15 28.62 -10.97
CA GLU A 292 -25.16 27.42 -10.10
C GLU A 292 -26.54 27.05 -9.50
N ASN A 293 -26.66 25.83 -8.93
CA ASN A 293 -27.17 25.63 -7.56
C ASN A 293 -26.98 24.19 -7.00
N LYS A 294 -27.14 24.03 -5.67
CA LYS A 294 -27.13 22.76 -4.92
C LYS A 294 -28.51 22.46 -4.31
N GLU A 295 -28.75 21.20 -3.94
CA GLU A 295 -29.72 20.81 -2.89
C GLU A 295 -29.13 19.73 -1.97
N GLU A 296 -29.67 19.63 -0.75
CA GLU A 296 -29.23 18.77 0.35
C GLU A 296 -30.47 18.45 1.23
N GLN A 297 -30.61 17.24 1.79
CA GLN A 297 -31.77 16.84 2.60
C GLN A 297 -31.40 15.98 3.83
N GLN A 298 -32.31 15.94 4.80
CA GLN A 298 -32.08 15.55 6.21
C GLN A 298 -32.72 14.21 6.59
N THR A 299 -32.41 13.74 7.81
CA THR A 299 -32.90 12.50 8.44
C THR A 299 -33.96 12.74 9.53
N GLU A 300 -34.68 11.68 9.93
CA GLU A 300 -35.59 11.65 11.09
C GLU A 300 -35.18 10.56 12.10
N GLU A 301 -35.44 10.80 13.39
CA GLU A 301 -35.16 9.86 14.50
C GLU A 301 -36.41 9.08 14.96
N SER A 302 -36.21 7.93 15.63
CA SER A 302 -37.27 7.22 16.35
C SER A 302 -36.80 6.71 17.73
N LYS A 303 -37.75 6.41 18.64
CA LYS A 303 -37.48 6.16 20.07
C LYS A 303 -37.58 4.67 20.43
N GLU A 304 -36.67 4.22 21.29
CA GLU A 304 -36.62 2.83 21.76
C GLU A 304 -37.46 2.58 23.03
N GLU A 305 -38.02 1.37 23.13
CA GLU A 305 -38.62 0.81 24.35
C GLU A 305 -37.91 -0.50 24.71
N LYS A 306 -37.52 -0.69 25.99
CA LYS A 306 -36.47 -1.64 26.38
C LYS A 306 -37.01 -2.85 27.14
N ILE A 307 -37.00 -4.02 26.49
CA ILE A 307 -37.60 -5.27 27.01
C ILE A 307 -36.54 -6.20 27.62
N GLU A 308 -36.82 -6.75 28.81
CA GLU A 308 -35.94 -7.71 29.50
C GLU A 308 -36.15 -9.17 29.02
N LEU A 309 -35.34 -9.63 28.07
CA LEU A 309 -35.36 -11.00 27.52
C LEU A 309 -34.95 -12.11 28.53
N SER A 310 -34.36 -11.74 29.67
CA SER A 310 -33.79 -12.68 30.66
C SER A 310 -34.81 -13.54 31.38
N LYS A 311 -36.08 -13.13 31.43
CA LYS A 311 -37.17 -13.80 32.15
C LYS A 311 -37.87 -14.92 31.35
N LEU A 312 -37.58 -15.03 30.04
CA LEU A 312 -38.18 -16.04 29.16
C LEU A 312 -37.37 -17.34 29.14
N ASN A 313 -38.06 -18.47 28.96
CA ASN A 313 -37.38 -19.73 28.67
C ASN A 313 -36.72 -19.70 27.28
N PRO A 314 -35.71 -20.56 27.00
CA PRO A 314 -34.92 -20.43 25.77
C PRO A 314 -35.74 -20.49 24.47
N LYS A 315 -36.83 -21.27 24.44
CA LYS A 315 -37.69 -21.39 23.26
C LYS A 315 -38.50 -20.12 23.01
N GLU A 316 -39.17 -19.63 24.05
CA GLU A 316 -39.90 -18.35 24.02
C GLU A 316 -38.98 -17.17 23.69
N ARG A 317 -37.75 -17.18 24.22
CA ARG A 317 -36.76 -16.14 23.96
C ARG A 317 -36.36 -16.09 22.49
N ILE A 318 -36.01 -17.23 21.88
CA ILE A 318 -35.67 -17.29 20.45
C ILE A 318 -36.89 -16.94 19.57
N GLU A 319 -38.11 -17.32 19.96
CA GLU A 319 -39.33 -16.96 19.23
C GLU A 319 -39.69 -15.46 19.36
N MET A 320 -39.42 -14.85 20.52
CA MET A 320 -39.53 -13.40 20.69
C MET A 320 -38.46 -12.66 19.86
N ILE A 321 -37.20 -13.11 19.89
CA ILE A 321 -36.11 -12.56 19.07
C ILE A 321 -36.49 -12.56 17.59
N ARG A 322 -37.04 -13.68 17.07
CA ARG A 322 -37.57 -13.77 15.70
C ARG A 322 -38.64 -12.73 15.40
N ASN A 323 -39.52 -12.42 16.34
CA ASN A 323 -40.55 -11.39 16.16
C ASN A 323 -39.99 -9.96 16.22
N LEU A 324 -38.97 -9.69 17.03
CA LEU A 324 -38.24 -8.41 17.03
C LEU A 324 -37.53 -8.21 15.67
N ILE A 325 -36.80 -9.22 15.16
CA ILE A 325 -36.16 -9.20 13.83
C ILE A 325 -37.18 -8.91 12.72
N ARG A 326 -38.36 -9.53 12.75
CA ARG A 326 -39.43 -9.33 11.76
C ARG A 326 -39.97 -7.91 11.70
N LYS A 327 -39.89 -7.16 12.80
CA LYS A 327 -40.26 -5.74 12.85
C LYS A 327 -39.13 -4.78 12.47
N GLY A 328 -37.88 -5.26 12.42
CA GLY A 328 -36.69 -4.41 12.29
C GLY A 328 -36.26 -3.71 13.59
N GLU A 329 -36.81 -4.11 14.74
CA GLU A 329 -36.39 -3.61 16.05
C GLU A 329 -34.96 -4.09 16.35
N THR A 330 -34.09 -3.20 16.85
CA THR A 330 -32.70 -3.53 17.18
C THR A 330 -32.60 -4.35 18.46
N ILE A 331 -31.63 -5.27 18.49
CA ILE A 331 -31.52 -6.28 19.55
C ILE A 331 -30.06 -6.46 19.93
N SER A 332 -29.77 -6.34 21.23
CA SER A 332 -28.54 -6.83 21.83
C SER A 332 -28.79 -8.24 22.36
N LEU A 333 -28.01 -9.21 21.89
CA LEU A 333 -28.13 -10.63 22.24
C LEU A 333 -26.91 -11.13 22.97
N SER A 334 -27.10 -12.15 23.82
CA SER A 334 -25.98 -12.95 24.29
C SER A 334 -25.38 -13.77 23.14
N TYR A 335 -24.11 -14.18 23.29
CA TYR A 335 -23.47 -15.08 22.34
C TYR A 335 -24.24 -16.41 22.19
N GLU A 336 -24.80 -16.91 23.29
CA GLU A 336 -25.58 -18.15 23.35
C GLU A 336 -26.87 -18.03 22.53
N ASP A 337 -27.67 -16.96 22.73
CA ASP A 337 -28.89 -16.72 21.97
C ASP A 337 -28.58 -16.48 20.48
N PHE A 338 -27.52 -15.71 20.17
CA PHE A 338 -27.07 -15.47 18.79
C PHE A 338 -26.58 -16.74 18.08
N SER A 339 -26.00 -17.69 18.82
CA SER A 339 -25.52 -18.97 18.26
C SER A 339 -26.63 -19.92 17.80
N GLN A 340 -27.87 -19.73 18.26
CA GLN A 340 -29.02 -20.58 17.92
C GLN A 340 -29.85 -20.05 16.72
N LEU A 341 -29.56 -18.83 16.26
CA LEU A 341 -30.19 -18.24 15.07
C LEU A 341 -29.57 -18.77 13.77
N ASP A 342 -30.34 -18.79 12.68
CA ASP A 342 -29.78 -19.16 11.36
C ASP A 342 -28.92 -18.02 10.74
N ALA A 343 -28.24 -18.31 9.62
CA ALA A 343 -27.34 -17.35 8.97
C ALA A 343 -28.05 -16.09 8.43
N ARG A 344 -29.34 -16.21 8.03
CA ARG A 344 -30.17 -15.10 7.56
C ARG A 344 -30.65 -14.25 8.73
N GLU A 345 -31.10 -14.89 9.81
CA GLU A 345 -31.52 -14.22 11.05
C GLU A 345 -30.38 -13.38 11.64
N ARG A 346 -29.15 -13.94 11.72
CA ARG A 346 -27.94 -13.22 12.15
C ARG A 346 -27.59 -12.03 11.24
N LEU A 347 -27.79 -12.16 9.94
CA LEU A 347 -27.56 -11.08 8.96
C LEU A 347 -28.55 -9.92 9.15
N GLN A 348 -29.82 -10.21 9.41
CA GLN A 348 -30.84 -9.18 9.62
C GLN A 348 -30.57 -8.35 10.90
N ILE A 349 -30.14 -8.99 12.00
CA ILE A 349 -29.72 -8.27 13.22
C ILE A 349 -28.52 -7.36 12.94
N LYS A 350 -27.48 -7.88 12.24
CA LYS A 350 -26.30 -7.07 11.88
C LYS A 350 -26.67 -5.86 11.03
N LEU A 351 -27.66 -5.99 10.14
CA LEU A 351 -28.13 -4.89 9.30
C LEU A 351 -28.89 -3.84 10.11
N ALA A 352 -29.82 -4.25 10.98
CA ALA A 352 -30.58 -3.33 11.84
C ALA A 352 -29.65 -2.53 12.77
N ASN A 353 -28.70 -3.22 13.42
CA ASN A 353 -27.70 -2.60 14.31
C ASN A 353 -26.64 -1.76 13.56
N LEU A 354 -26.59 -1.81 12.22
CA LEU A 354 -25.79 -0.91 11.37
C LEU A 354 -26.56 0.34 10.94
N ILE A 355 -27.88 0.23 10.73
CA ILE A 355 -28.73 1.35 10.34
C ILE A 355 -28.84 2.37 11.48
N GLN A 356 -28.98 1.92 12.73
CA GLN A 356 -28.97 2.77 13.94
C GLN A 356 -27.61 3.41 14.29
N LYS A 357 -26.53 3.13 13.54
CA LYS A 357 -25.21 3.74 13.73
C LYS A 357 -24.92 4.88 12.75
N LYS A 358 -25.96 5.39 12.10
CA LYS A 358 -25.98 6.57 11.25
C LYS A 358 -27.05 7.53 11.73
#